data_AF-A0A0F9SBA4-F1
#
_entry.id   AF-A0A0F9SBA4-F1
#
_cell.length_a   1.000
_cell.length_b   1.000
_cell.length_c   1.000
_cell.angle_alpha   90.00
_cell.angle_beta   90.00
_cell.angle_gamma   90.00
#
_symmetry.space_group_name_H-M   'P 1'
#
loop_
_entity.id
_entity.type
_entity.pdbx_description
1 polymer ?
#
loop_
_entity_poly.entity_id
_entity_poly.type
_entity_poly.pdbx_seq_one_letter_code
_entity_poly.pdbx_strand_id
1 'polypeptide(L)'
;MIFITENVPSSLRGKLTKWMLQLKPGVFIGTLSALVGEKLWNKIREKQGNGGAIWVKATNNEQRYKLTVSGKTNWKINDFDGLQLIIHPYKKTIKKEINVQEKNYKQLIDIRDLTSGIHDDSKVVWNTEGTPKGFITRKVLFDIKDSKILSSFSGTSNYEEYLPNKLWEKLWIDEIKRIGKFLVSFLNSIENLHEMSFYGKKLVCIDIETTDFLPKAYEGFINIIGISLLDLREINSKNFELMLFQAFNMTRDKNRVPVLIKLIEPYLKDVNTLLVFNKNFDIKIINTVINKFSLNIKLPKRIVDLQENFHNLVQLEKFLTSKVGIKRTNTSKNKFSEYYNQFKGKGKKGYNKKIEPIGTYNLIDTLTPLFTYLILNSHNKQTKS
;
A
#
# COMPACT_ATOMS: atom_id res chain seq x y z
N MET A 1 21.46 -16.32 33.09
CA MET A 1 20.27 -16.73 32.32
C MET A 1 19.42 -15.51 32.04
N ILE A 2 18.84 -15.39 30.84
CA ILE A 2 18.01 -14.25 30.45
C ILE A 2 16.68 -14.74 29.87
N PHE A 3 15.56 -14.15 30.31
CA PHE A 3 14.28 -14.24 29.61
C PHE A 3 13.88 -12.87 29.06
N ILE A 4 13.40 -12.85 27.83
CA ILE A 4 12.80 -11.69 27.18
C ILE A 4 11.36 -12.05 26.85
N THR A 5 10.40 -11.20 27.16
CA THR A 5 8.97 -11.44 26.95
C THR A 5 8.30 -10.22 26.31
N GLU A 6 7.42 -10.47 25.34
CA GLU A 6 6.71 -9.47 24.56
C GLU A 6 5.19 -9.75 24.62
N ASN A 7 4.39 -8.75 24.96
CA ASN A 7 2.91 -8.85 25.00
C ASN A 7 2.35 -10.04 25.83
N VAL A 8 3.05 -10.42 26.90
CA VAL A 8 2.61 -11.50 27.82
C VAL A 8 1.70 -10.97 28.95
N PRO A 9 0.88 -11.81 29.61
CA PRO A 9 0.10 -11.40 30.77
C PRO A 9 0.97 -10.84 31.92
N SER A 10 0.46 -9.84 32.64
CA SER A 10 1.14 -9.26 33.82
C SER A 10 1.40 -10.30 34.91
N SER A 11 0.49 -11.26 35.08
CA SER A 11 0.62 -12.37 36.03
C SER A 11 1.80 -13.29 35.72
N LEU A 12 2.20 -13.44 34.45
CA LEU A 12 3.40 -14.18 34.07
C LEU A 12 4.66 -13.37 34.42
N ARG A 13 4.69 -12.06 34.11
CA ARG A 13 5.80 -11.19 34.50
C ARG A 13 6.03 -11.19 36.01
N GLY A 14 4.97 -11.03 36.80
CA GLY A 14 5.04 -11.07 38.26
C GLY A 14 5.47 -12.42 38.84
N LYS A 15 5.37 -13.53 38.08
CA LYS A 15 5.94 -14.82 38.48
C LYS A 15 7.43 -14.90 38.19
N LEU A 16 7.89 -14.31 37.09
CA LEU A 16 9.31 -14.28 36.75
C LEU A 16 10.12 -13.39 37.70
N THR A 17 9.55 -12.26 38.16
CA THR A 17 10.21 -11.37 39.14
C THR A 17 10.49 -12.03 40.49
N LYS A 18 9.82 -13.13 40.83
CA LYS A 18 10.10 -13.90 42.06
C LYS A 18 11.43 -14.65 42.02
N TRP A 19 11.95 -14.91 40.81
CA TRP A 19 13.16 -15.72 40.59
C TRP A 19 14.28 -14.94 39.90
N MET A 20 13.94 -13.83 39.24
CA MET A 20 14.85 -13.10 38.36
C MET A 20 14.63 -11.60 38.50
N LEU A 21 15.71 -10.82 38.36
CA LEU A 21 15.66 -9.37 38.35
C LEU A 21 15.12 -8.87 37.02
N GLN A 22 14.12 -8.00 37.03
CA GLN A 22 13.61 -7.36 35.82
C GLN A 22 14.36 -6.05 35.53
N LEU A 23 15.21 -6.04 34.51
CA LEU A 23 16.03 -4.87 34.15
C LEU A 23 15.23 -3.79 33.40
N LYS A 24 14.26 -4.20 32.59
CA LYS A 24 13.33 -3.33 31.84
C LYS A 24 12.03 -4.08 31.55
N PRO A 25 10.95 -3.43 31.08
CA PRO A 25 9.72 -4.12 30.70
C PRO A 25 10.01 -5.35 29.83
N GLY A 26 9.64 -6.53 30.32
CA GLY A 26 9.80 -7.81 29.63
C GLY A 26 11.19 -8.45 29.66
N VAL A 27 12.23 -7.84 30.25
CA VAL A 27 13.60 -8.41 30.28
C VAL A 27 14.02 -8.78 31.70
N PHE A 28 14.33 -10.05 31.88
CA PHE A 28 14.64 -10.67 33.16
C PHE A 28 16.03 -11.31 33.13
N ILE A 29 16.85 -11.05 34.14
CA ILE A 29 18.17 -11.64 34.31
C ILE A 29 18.27 -12.36 35.66
N GLY A 30 18.96 -13.49 35.68
CA GLY A 30 19.19 -14.24 36.92
C GLY A 30 20.18 -15.37 36.76
N THR A 31 20.71 -15.83 37.89
CA THR A 31 21.59 -17.00 37.99
C THR A 31 20.76 -18.13 38.58
N LEU A 32 20.38 -19.10 37.73
CA LEU A 32 19.50 -20.21 38.07
C LEU A 32 20.14 -21.51 37.58
N SER A 33 19.83 -22.62 38.26
CA SER A 33 20.19 -23.95 37.75
C SER A 33 19.44 -24.25 36.45
N ALA A 34 20.01 -25.15 35.63
CA ALA A 34 19.38 -25.55 34.36
C ALA A 34 17.94 -26.05 34.57
N LEU A 35 17.73 -26.88 35.60
CA LEU A 35 16.42 -27.43 35.95
C LEU A 35 15.39 -26.35 36.30
N VAL A 36 15.78 -25.34 37.09
CA VAL A 36 14.88 -24.22 37.44
C VAL A 36 14.57 -23.39 36.20
N GLY A 37 15.58 -23.12 35.36
CA GLY A 37 15.39 -22.44 34.08
C GLY A 37 14.41 -23.16 33.15
N GLU A 38 14.51 -24.49 33.03
CA GLU A 38 13.61 -25.30 32.21
C GLU A 38 12.17 -25.27 32.74
N LYS A 39 11.99 -25.36 34.06
CA LYS A 39 10.66 -25.24 34.68
C LYS A 39 10.04 -23.87 34.42
N LEU A 40 10.81 -22.79 34.56
CA LEU A 40 10.34 -21.44 34.24
C LEU A 40 10.04 -21.28 32.75
N TRP A 41 10.88 -21.84 31.87
CA TRP A 41 10.67 -21.81 30.43
C TRP A 41 9.38 -22.53 30.01
N ASN A 42 9.13 -23.72 30.56
CA ASN A 42 7.87 -24.43 30.33
C ASN A 42 6.67 -23.61 30.79
N LYS A 43 6.78 -22.92 31.93
CA LYS A 43 5.73 -22.04 32.44
C LYS A 43 5.48 -20.83 31.55
N ILE A 44 6.53 -20.26 30.96
CA ILE A 44 6.42 -19.20 29.98
C ILE A 44 5.66 -19.71 28.75
N ARG A 45 6.04 -20.86 28.18
CA ARG A 45 5.35 -21.43 27.01
C ARG A 45 3.86 -21.70 27.26
N GLU A 46 3.52 -22.20 28.45
CA GLU A 46 2.13 -22.48 28.86
C GLU A 46 1.30 -21.19 29.02
N LYS A 47 1.91 -20.10 29.54
CA LYS A 47 1.18 -18.92 30.01
C LYS A 47 1.42 -17.64 29.22
N GLN A 48 2.20 -17.69 28.13
CA GLN A 48 2.51 -16.54 27.30
C GLN A 48 1.30 -16.00 26.50
N GLY A 49 0.23 -16.78 26.35
CA GLY A 49 -0.96 -16.38 25.58
C GLY A 49 -0.63 -16.07 24.11
N ASN A 50 -1.08 -14.91 23.62
CA ASN A 50 -0.75 -14.40 22.28
C ASN A 50 0.63 -13.69 22.21
N GLY A 51 1.37 -13.62 23.31
CA GLY A 51 2.69 -13.00 23.36
C GLY A 51 3.81 -13.91 22.85
N GLY A 52 5.03 -13.43 22.99
CA GLY A 52 6.24 -14.14 22.61
C GLY A 52 7.31 -14.09 23.71
N ALA A 53 8.25 -15.02 23.66
CA ALA A 53 9.35 -15.08 24.61
C ALA A 53 10.64 -15.63 23.99
N ILE A 54 11.77 -15.18 24.51
CA ILE A 54 13.12 -15.65 24.19
C ILE A 54 13.80 -16.08 25.48
N TRP A 55 14.45 -17.23 25.45
CA TRP A 55 15.32 -17.72 26.50
C TRP A 55 16.77 -17.75 26.02
N VAL A 56 17.66 -17.16 26.81
CA VAL A 56 19.12 -17.23 26.63
C VAL A 56 19.70 -17.96 27.83
N LYS A 57 20.32 -19.12 27.59
CA LYS A 57 21.07 -19.87 28.61
C LYS A 57 22.53 -19.99 28.23
N ALA A 58 23.43 -19.89 29.21
CA ALA A 58 24.84 -20.19 28.99
C ALA A 58 24.99 -21.70 28.69
N THR A 59 25.90 -22.04 27.79
CA THR A 59 26.20 -23.43 27.41
C THR A 59 27.65 -23.53 26.93
N ASN A 60 28.21 -24.74 26.92
CA ASN A 60 29.57 -24.97 26.44
C ASN A 60 29.59 -25.24 24.92
N ASN A 61 29.21 -24.24 24.12
CA ASN A 61 29.35 -24.23 22.66
C ASN A 61 30.20 -23.01 22.25
N GLU A 62 30.52 -22.87 20.96
CA GLU A 62 31.35 -21.79 20.44
C GLU A 62 30.84 -20.38 20.81
N GLN A 63 29.52 -20.18 20.79
CA GLN A 63 28.89 -18.90 21.15
C GLN A 63 28.76 -18.69 22.66
N ARG A 64 29.03 -19.72 23.47
CA ARG A 64 28.84 -19.77 24.93
C ARG A 64 27.40 -19.56 25.41
N TYR A 65 26.43 -19.59 24.50
CA TYR A 65 25.01 -19.49 24.82
C TYR A 65 24.14 -20.28 23.85
N LYS A 66 22.92 -20.56 24.29
CA LYS A 66 21.83 -21.10 23.47
C LYS A 66 20.60 -20.23 23.58
N LEU A 67 20.05 -19.87 22.42
CA LEU A 67 18.80 -19.15 22.25
C LEU A 67 17.66 -20.13 21.99
N THR A 68 16.49 -19.85 22.56
CA THR A 68 15.24 -20.56 22.28
C THR A 68 14.11 -19.55 22.22
N VAL A 69 13.25 -19.65 21.20
CA VAL A 69 12.13 -18.74 20.95
C VAL A 69 10.82 -19.50 21.10
N SER A 70 9.78 -18.83 21.60
CA SER A 70 8.43 -19.38 21.71
C SER A 70 7.38 -18.28 21.51
N GLY A 71 6.25 -18.64 20.88
CA GLY A 71 5.12 -17.73 20.68
C GLY A 71 5.33 -16.73 19.54
N LYS A 72 4.60 -15.62 19.58
CA LYS A 72 4.62 -14.58 18.53
C LYS A 72 5.72 -13.56 18.83
N THR A 73 6.90 -13.78 18.25
CA THR A 73 8.05 -12.86 18.30
C THR A 73 8.43 -12.39 16.91
N ASN A 74 8.99 -11.18 16.78
CA ASN A 74 9.60 -10.71 15.53
C ASN A 74 10.94 -11.40 15.21
N TRP A 75 11.42 -12.24 16.13
CA TRP A 75 12.72 -12.89 16.10
C TRP A 75 12.61 -14.32 15.59
N LYS A 76 13.45 -14.70 14.63
CA LYS A 76 13.65 -16.08 14.18
C LYS A 76 15.11 -16.47 14.35
N ILE A 77 15.35 -17.63 14.94
CA ILE A 77 16.70 -18.20 15.05
C ILE A 77 16.91 -19.12 13.86
N ASN A 78 18.01 -18.92 13.14
CA ASN A 78 18.50 -19.86 12.16
C ASN A 78 19.84 -20.44 12.62
N ASP A 79 20.03 -21.72 12.35
CA ASP A 79 21.32 -22.39 12.50
C ASP A 79 22.13 -22.19 11.22
N PHE A 80 23.38 -21.77 11.36
CA PHE A 80 24.33 -21.67 10.25
C PHE A 80 25.65 -22.29 10.70
N ASP A 81 25.89 -23.51 10.26
CA ASP A 81 27.10 -24.29 10.58
C ASP A 81 27.33 -24.44 12.10
N GLY A 82 26.26 -24.68 12.86
CA GLY A 82 26.31 -24.83 14.32
C GLY A 82 26.27 -23.52 15.11
N LEU A 83 26.27 -22.35 14.44
CA LEU A 83 26.07 -21.05 15.07
C LEU A 83 24.59 -20.64 15.02
N GLN A 84 24.05 -20.20 16.16
CA GLN A 84 22.71 -19.60 16.21
C GLN A 84 22.78 -18.13 15.84
N LEU A 85 22.15 -17.78 14.72
CA LEU A 85 22.03 -16.42 14.22
C LEU A 85 20.57 -15.95 14.31
N ILE A 86 20.40 -14.65 14.57
CA ILE A 86 19.10 -14.01 14.52
C ILE A 86 18.86 -13.50 13.10
N ILE A 87 17.84 -14.05 12.44
CA ILE A 87 17.32 -13.47 11.23
C ILE A 87 16.51 -12.25 11.60
N HIS A 88 17.09 -11.09 11.29
CA HIS A 88 16.31 -9.89 11.14
C HIS A 88 15.58 -10.00 9.80
N PRO A 89 14.27 -9.75 9.73
CA PRO A 89 13.63 -9.57 8.43
C PRO A 89 14.43 -8.52 7.67
N TYR A 90 14.92 -8.90 6.48
CA TYR A 90 15.81 -8.07 5.69
C TYR A 90 15.11 -6.76 5.32
N LYS A 91 15.34 -5.72 6.13
CA LYS A 91 15.19 -4.33 5.70
C LYS A 91 16.35 -4.06 4.76
N LYS A 92 16.11 -4.22 3.46
CA LYS A 92 17.06 -3.80 2.41
C LYS A 92 17.51 -2.38 2.73
N THR A 93 18.74 -2.24 3.21
CA THR A 93 19.30 -0.94 3.58
C THR A 93 19.81 -0.31 2.30
N ILE A 94 18.92 0.47 1.69
CA ILE A 94 19.06 1.14 0.39
C ILE A 94 20.31 2.05 0.29
N LYS A 95 21.05 2.30 1.38
CA LYS A 95 22.14 3.30 1.41
C LYS A 95 23.41 2.96 0.62
N LYS A 96 23.66 1.70 0.21
CA LYS A 96 24.88 1.34 -0.56
C LYS A 96 24.66 1.06 -2.04
N GLU A 97 23.45 0.68 -2.47
CA GLU A 97 23.14 0.51 -3.91
C GLU A 97 22.84 1.84 -4.62
N ILE A 98 22.44 2.91 -3.89
CA ILE A 98 22.25 4.24 -4.48
C ILE A 98 23.59 4.85 -4.93
N ASN A 99 24.64 4.78 -4.12
CA ASN A 99 25.92 5.43 -4.46
C ASN A 99 26.71 4.74 -5.59
N VAL A 100 26.44 3.47 -5.90
CA VAL A 100 27.11 2.76 -7.01
C VAL A 100 26.35 2.94 -8.33
N GLN A 101 25.04 3.22 -8.28
CA GLN A 101 24.24 3.46 -9.48
C GLN A 101 24.14 4.94 -9.89
N GLU A 102 24.39 5.90 -9.00
CA GLU A 102 24.37 7.33 -9.34
C GLU A 102 25.42 7.75 -10.39
N LYS A 103 26.52 7.00 -10.55
CA LYS A 103 27.60 7.39 -11.47
C LYS A 103 27.33 7.20 -12.96
N ASN A 104 26.26 6.49 -13.35
CA ASN A 104 26.01 6.15 -14.77
C ASN A 104 24.73 6.75 -15.39
N TYR A 105 24.00 7.65 -14.71
CA TYR A 105 22.80 8.28 -15.29
C TYR A 105 23.08 9.71 -15.78
N LYS A 106 23.92 9.84 -16.80
CA LYS A 106 23.99 11.06 -17.62
C LYS A 106 23.05 10.92 -18.82
N GLN A 107 21.77 11.19 -18.58
CA GLN A 107 20.83 11.79 -19.53
C GLN A 107 19.53 12.08 -18.75
N LEU A 108 19.58 13.13 -17.94
CA LEU A 108 18.38 13.78 -17.44
C LEU A 108 17.76 14.51 -18.64
N ILE A 109 16.63 14.02 -19.14
CA ILE A 109 15.76 14.83 -20.00
C ILE A 109 15.37 16.06 -19.18
N ASP A 110 15.64 17.26 -19.68
CA ASP A 110 15.37 18.49 -18.94
C ASP A 110 13.85 18.70 -18.82
N ILE A 111 13.32 18.41 -17.63
CA ILE A 111 11.88 18.28 -17.31
C ILE A 111 11.12 19.61 -17.53
N ARG A 112 11.83 20.74 -17.60
CA ARG A 112 11.21 22.06 -17.83
C ARG A 112 10.57 22.16 -19.22
N ASP A 113 11.13 21.47 -20.21
CA ASP A 113 10.63 21.51 -21.59
C ASP A 113 9.36 20.68 -21.81
N LEU A 114 9.07 19.70 -20.93
CA LEU A 114 7.85 18.87 -20.98
C LEU A 114 6.60 19.57 -20.42
N THR A 115 6.77 20.71 -19.74
CA THR A 115 5.71 21.41 -19.00
C THR A 115 5.30 22.77 -19.61
N SER A 116 5.98 23.20 -20.69
CA SER A 116 5.84 24.52 -21.30
C SER A 116 4.57 24.73 -22.16
N GLY A 117 3.64 23.77 -22.18
CA GLY A 117 2.39 23.81 -22.95
C GLY A 117 1.11 23.55 -22.15
N ILE A 118 1.13 23.71 -20.82
CA ILE A 118 -0.01 23.42 -19.95
C ILE A 118 -1.08 24.52 -20.09
N HIS A 119 -2.11 24.27 -20.91
CA HIS A 119 -3.35 25.03 -20.90
C HIS A 119 -4.44 24.32 -20.06
N ASP A 120 -5.23 25.13 -19.36
CA ASP A 120 -6.24 24.74 -18.37
C ASP A 120 -7.65 24.89 -18.97
N ASP A 121 -8.39 23.78 -19.08
CA ASP A 121 -9.78 23.75 -19.59
C ASP A 121 -10.62 22.69 -18.84
N SER A 122 -10.33 22.41 -17.57
CA SER A 122 -11.11 21.38 -16.85
C SER A 122 -12.51 21.87 -16.50
N LYS A 123 -13.54 21.37 -17.21
CA LYS A 123 -14.95 21.47 -16.78
C LYS A 123 -15.28 20.30 -15.84
N VAL A 124 -15.66 20.60 -14.60
CA VAL A 124 -16.21 19.61 -13.68
C VAL A 124 -17.67 19.35 -14.08
N VAL A 125 -17.98 18.15 -14.55
CA VAL A 125 -19.34 17.75 -14.93
C VAL A 125 -19.96 16.89 -13.82
N TRP A 126 -21.22 17.17 -13.45
CA TRP A 126 -21.96 16.40 -12.44
C TRP A 126 -23.33 15.94 -12.94
N ASN A 127 -23.79 14.80 -12.42
CA ASN A 127 -25.19 14.35 -12.49
C ASN A 127 -25.55 13.51 -11.23
N THR A 128 -26.77 12.97 -11.18
CA THR A 128 -27.24 12.01 -10.15
C THR A 128 -27.54 10.62 -10.74
N GLU A 129 -27.57 10.50 -12.06
CA GLU A 129 -27.92 9.28 -12.78
C GLU A 129 -26.81 8.23 -12.71
N GLY A 130 -27.19 6.96 -12.54
CA GLY A 130 -26.27 5.82 -12.53
C GLY A 130 -25.60 5.50 -11.19
N THR A 131 -25.68 6.39 -10.19
CA THR A 131 -25.09 6.15 -8.85
C THR A 131 -26.15 5.75 -7.81
N PRO A 132 -26.03 4.59 -7.15
CA PRO A 132 -27.00 4.12 -6.16
C PRO A 132 -27.12 5.03 -4.93
N LYS A 133 -28.31 5.08 -4.31
CA LYS A 133 -28.53 5.85 -3.07
C LYS A 133 -27.48 5.49 -2.00
N GLY A 134 -26.92 6.49 -1.33
CA GLY A 134 -25.86 6.31 -0.34
C GLY A 134 -24.46 6.06 -0.93
N PHE A 135 -24.27 6.28 -2.23
CA PHE A 135 -22.97 6.17 -2.90
C PHE A 135 -22.55 7.47 -3.57
N ILE A 136 -21.24 7.57 -3.77
CA ILE A 136 -20.59 8.62 -4.56
C ILE A 136 -19.68 7.91 -5.56
N THR A 137 -19.56 8.47 -6.76
CA THR A 137 -18.58 8.06 -7.77
C THR A 137 -17.83 9.25 -8.32
N ARG A 138 -16.57 9.04 -8.69
CA ARG A 138 -15.72 10.04 -9.33
C ARG A 138 -14.96 9.41 -10.48
N LYS A 139 -14.75 10.19 -11.52
CA LYS A 139 -13.95 9.78 -12.68
C LYS A 139 -13.00 10.91 -13.07
N VAL A 140 -11.77 10.54 -13.43
CA VAL A 140 -10.79 11.43 -14.03
C VAL A 140 -10.32 10.78 -15.32
N LEU A 141 -10.28 11.55 -16.41
CA LEU A 141 -9.73 11.12 -17.68
C LEU A 141 -8.54 12.00 -18.04
N PHE A 142 -7.50 11.38 -18.58
CA PHE A 142 -6.36 12.05 -19.17
C PHE A 142 -6.20 11.57 -20.61
N ASP A 143 -6.30 12.53 -21.53
CA ASP A 143 -6.24 12.29 -22.97
C ASP A 143 -5.20 13.19 -23.61
N ILE A 144 -4.67 12.76 -24.75
CA ILE A 144 -3.78 13.58 -25.59
C ILE A 144 -4.59 14.10 -26.77
N LYS A 145 -4.66 15.41 -26.91
CA LYS A 145 -5.29 16.09 -28.05
C LYS A 145 -4.38 17.21 -28.52
N ASP A 146 -4.04 17.23 -29.81
CA ASP A 146 -3.19 18.25 -30.44
C ASP A 146 -1.86 18.46 -29.69
N SER A 147 -1.19 17.36 -29.32
CA SER A 147 0.05 17.34 -28.51
C SER A 147 -0.05 17.94 -27.10
N LYS A 148 -1.28 18.24 -26.63
CA LYS A 148 -1.55 18.70 -25.27
C LYS A 148 -2.20 17.59 -24.46
N ILE A 149 -1.77 17.46 -23.20
CA ILE A 149 -2.40 16.54 -22.24
C ILE A 149 -3.55 17.27 -21.55
N LEU A 150 -4.76 16.86 -21.90
CA LEU A 150 -5.99 17.34 -21.30
C LEU A 150 -6.38 16.44 -20.11
N SER A 151 -7.09 17.02 -19.15
CA SER A 151 -7.70 16.23 -18.08
C SER A 151 -9.10 16.72 -17.75
N SER A 152 -10.02 15.78 -17.61
CA SER A 152 -11.40 16.04 -17.22
C SER A 152 -11.74 15.34 -15.91
N PHE A 153 -12.54 16.00 -15.08
CA PHE A 153 -12.95 15.52 -13.77
C PHE A 153 -14.47 15.49 -13.73
N SER A 154 -15.05 14.37 -13.30
CA SER A 154 -16.48 14.26 -13.11
C SER A 154 -16.81 13.53 -11.82
N GLY A 155 -18.04 13.70 -11.35
CA GLY A 155 -18.52 12.93 -10.22
C GLY A 155 -20.03 12.98 -10.05
N THR A 156 -20.52 12.01 -9.31
CA THR A 156 -21.94 11.74 -9.12
C THR A 156 -22.14 11.48 -7.63
N SER A 157 -23.09 12.17 -7.00
CA SER A 157 -23.42 11.97 -5.58
C SER A 157 -24.90 11.65 -5.44
N ASN A 158 -25.21 10.54 -4.77
CA ASN A 158 -26.56 10.19 -4.35
C ASN A 158 -26.60 10.02 -2.82
N TYR A 159 -25.90 10.90 -2.11
CA TYR A 159 -25.86 10.96 -0.65
C TYR A 159 -26.18 12.39 -0.20
N GLU A 160 -27.32 12.57 0.48
CA GLU A 160 -27.97 13.87 0.74
C GLU A 160 -27.06 14.87 1.47
N GLU A 161 -26.20 14.42 2.38
CA GLU A 161 -25.30 15.30 3.14
C GLU A 161 -24.06 15.74 2.34
N TYR A 162 -23.80 15.13 1.18
CA TYR A 162 -22.61 15.40 0.37
C TYR A 162 -22.97 15.91 -1.03
N LEU A 163 -23.06 17.23 -1.12
CA LEU A 163 -23.43 17.94 -2.34
C LEU A 163 -22.35 17.84 -3.43
N PRO A 164 -22.73 17.88 -4.73
CA PRO A 164 -21.81 17.78 -5.86
C PRO A 164 -20.65 18.78 -5.85
N ASN A 165 -20.86 20.00 -5.35
CA ASN A 165 -19.83 21.04 -5.25
C ASN A 165 -18.70 20.69 -4.26
N LYS A 166 -18.88 19.69 -3.40
CA LYS A 166 -17.85 19.18 -2.48
C LYS A 166 -17.08 18.00 -3.06
N LEU A 167 -17.47 17.49 -4.23
CA LEU A 167 -16.86 16.29 -4.82
C LEU A 167 -15.37 16.45 -5.10
N TRP A 168 -14.90 17.63 -5.45
CA TRP A 168 -13.49 17.83 -5.76
C TRP A 168 -12.96 19.06 -5.02
N GLU A 169 -11.92 18.89 -4.22
CA GLU A 169 -11.16 20.03 -3.72
C GLU A 169 -9.97 20.31 -4.63
N LYS A 170 -9.74 21.60 -4.89
CA LYS A 170 -8.67 22.10 -5.76
C LYS A 170 -7.31 21.46 -5.48
N LEU A 171 -6.96 21.34 -4.22
CA LEU A 171 -5.67 20.81 -3.77
C LEU A 171 -5.42 19.37 -4.27
N TRP A 172 -6.46 18.52 -4.31
CA TRP A 172 -6.37 17.15 -4.82
C TRP A 172 -6.46 17.09 -6.34
N ILE A 173 -7.30 17.94 -6.94
CA ILE A 173 -7.35 18.10 -8.39
C ILE A 173 -5.95 18.39 -8.93
N ASP A 174 -5.26 19.38 -8.37
CA ASP A 174 -3.93 19.82 -8.84
C ASP A 174 -2.90 18.69 -8.71
N GLU A 175 -2.95 17.91 -7.63
CA GLU A 175 -2.03 16.79 -7.42
C GLU A 175 -2.29 15.62 -8.37
N ILE A 176 -3.56 15.20 -8.53
CA ILE A 176 -3.95 14.17 -9.50
C ILE A 176 -3.60 14.63 -10.92
N LYS A 177 -3.94 15.87 -11.29
CA LYS A 177 -3.59 16.48 -12.58
C LYS A 177 -2.10 16.38 -12.84
N ARG A 178 -1.28 16.80 -11.87
CA ARG A 178 0.17 16.78 -12.03
C ARG A 178 0.70 15.37 -12.25
N ILE A 179 0.40 14.43 -11.36
CA ILE A 179 0.94 13.06 -11.45
C ILE A 179 0.43 12.34 -12.70
N GLY A 180 -0.86 12.50 -13.04
CA GLY A 180 -1.44 11.90 -14.24
C GLY A 180 -0.82 12.45 -15.52
N LYS A 181 -0.63 13.77 -15.62
CA LYS A 181 0.09 14.39 -16.76
C LYS A 181 1.52 13.88 -16.87
N PHE A 182 2.25 13.75 -15.76
CA PHE A 182 3.60 13.19 -15.80
C PHE A 182 3.65 11.75 -16.29
N LEU A 183 2.70 10.90 -15.85
CA LEU A 183 2.60 9.51 -16.32
C LEU A 183 2.37 9.49 -17.83
N VAL A 184 1.43 10.30 -18.30
CA VAL A 184 1.10 10.41 -19.71
C VAL A 184 2.30 10.91 -20.52
N SER A 185 2.97 11.98 -20.08
CA SER A 185 4.20 12.48 -20.70
C SER A 185 5.30 11.42 -20.76
N PHE A 186 5.50 10.66 -19.68
CA PHE A 186 6.48 9.59 -19.62
C PHE A 186 6.20 8.52 -20.69
N LEU A 187 4.97 8.04 -20.80
CA LEU A 187 4.60 7.07 -21.83
C LEU A 187 4.83 7.63 -23.24
N ASN A 188 4.51 8.90 -23.47
CA ASN A 188 4.73 9.54 -24.77
C ASN A 188 6.23 9.63 -25.13
N SER A 189 7.08 9.86 -24.13
CA SER A 189 8.55 9.96 -24.31
C SER A 189 9.25 8.63 -24.61
N ILE A 190 8.58 7.48 -24.43
CA ILE A 190 9.18 6.19 -24.78
C ILE A 190 9.23 6.07 -26.31
N GLU A 191 10.43 6.02 -26.88
CA GLU A 191 10.65 5.88 -28.33
C GLU A 191 10.09 4.54 -28.83
N ASN A 192 10.59 3.43 -28.28
CA ASN A 192 10.19 2.07 -28.66
C ASN A 192 9.11 1.49 -27.73
N LEU A 193 7.97 2.18 -27.64
CA LEU A 193 6.87 1.77 -26.74
C LEU A 193 6.40 0.32 -26.99
N HIS A 194 6.46 -0.14 -28.24
CA HIS A 194 6.07 -1.48 -28.66
C HIS A 194 6.97 -2.60 -28.09
N GLU A 195 8.20 -2.30 -27.70
CA GLU A 195 9.12 -3.25 -27.07
C GLU A 195 8.87 -3.42 -25.56
N MET A 196 8.07 -2.54 -24.97
CA MET A 196 7.85 -2.54 -23.53
C MET A 196 7.00 -3.75 -23.13
N SER A 197 7.34 -4.38 -22.01
CA SER A 197 6.63 -5.59 -21.57
C SER A 197 5.14 -5.37 -21.23
N PHE A 198 4.71 -4.11 -21.13
CA PHE A 198 3.31 -3.73 -20.90
C PHE A 198 2.58 -3.27 -22.18
N TYR A 199 3.25 -3.21 -23.33
CA TYR A 199 2.59 -2.90 -24.59
C TYR A 199 1.54 -3.95 -24.95
N GLY A 200 0.45 -3.53 -25.59
CA GLY A 200 -0.65 -4.43 -25.96
C GLY A 200 -1.45 -4.94 -24.76
N LYS A 201 -1.39 -4.26 -23.61
CA LYS A 201 -2.05 -4.71 -22.36
C LYS A 201 -2.95 -3.65 -21.75
N LYS A 202 -4.08 -4.10 -21.24
CA LYS A 202 -4.91 -3.35 -20.30
C LYS A 202 -4.39 -3.59 -18.88
N LEU A 203 -3.94 -2.51 -18.25
CA LEU A 203 -3.45 -2.49 -16.87
C LEU A 203 -4.48 -1.81 -15.98
N VAL A 204 -4.70 -2.38 -14.80
CA VAL A 204 -5.54 -1.78 -13.77
C VAL A 204 -4.79 -1.84 -12.45
N CYS A 205 -4.77 -0.75 -11.69
CA CYS A 205 -4.33 -0.72 -10.29
C CYS A 205 -5.53 -0.48 -9.38
N ILE A 206 -5.63 -1.22 -8.28
CA ILE A 206 -6.71 -1.08 -7.30
C ILE A 206 -6.12 -0.80 -5.92
N ASP A 207 -6.81 0.05 -5.17
CA ASP A 207 -6.60 0.26 -3.75
C ASP A 207 -7.98 0.36 -3.05
N ILE A 208 -8.11 -0.22 -1.87
CA ILE A 208 -9.36 -0.17 -1.09
C ILE A 208 -9.16 0.51 0.26
N GLU A 209 -10.16 1.28 0.68
CA GLU A 209 -10.20 1.80 2.04
C GLU A 209 -11.26 1.10 2.86
N THR A 210 -10.84 0.65 4.04
CA THR A 210 -11.66 -0.19 4.92
C THR A 210 -11.91 0.51 6.26
N THR A 211 -12.39 -0.24 7.25
CA THR A 211 -12.45 0.25 8.63
C THR A 211 -11.09 0.12 9.31
N ASP A 212 -10.75 1.07 10.18
CA ASP A 212 -9.52 1.05 11.00
C ASP A 212 -9.40 -0.22 11.89
N PHE A 213 -10.49 -0.95 12.10
CA PHE A 213 -10.49 -2.21 12.86
C PHE A 213 -10.26 -3.42 11.96
N LEU A 214 -9.02 -3.90 11.94
CA LEU A 214 -8.52 -4.95 11.06
C LEU A 214 -9.39 -6.23 10.99
N PRO A 215 -9.93 -6.78 12.11
CA PRO A 215 -10.82 -7.94 12.02
C PRO A 215 -12.08 -7.66 11.20
N LYS A 216 -12.71 -6.48 11.35
CA LYS A 216 -13.85 -6.10 10.52
C LYS A 216 -13.44 -5.86 9.06
N ALA A 217 -12.27 -5.30 8.79
CA ALA A 217 -11.80 -5.18 7.41
C ALA A 217 -11.79 -6.56 6.71
N TYR A 218 -11.27 -7.60 7.39
CA TYR A 218 -11.29 -8.98 6.88
C TYR A 218 -12.68 -9.65 6.84
N GLU A 219 -13.70 -9.10 7.51
CA GLU A 219 -15.10 -9.53 7.33
C GLU A 219 -15.76 -8.98 6.04
N GLY A 220 -15.03 -8.16 5.28
CA GLY A 220 -15.48 -7.56 4.02
C GLY A 220 -15.98 -6.12 4.14
N PHE A 221 -15.57 -5.37 5.17
CA PHE A 221 -15.93 -3.95 5.30
C PHE A 221 -15.06 -3.09 4.38
N ILE A 222 -15.65 -2.58 3.29
CA ILE A 222 -15.02 -1.66 2.35
C ILE A 222 -15.86 -0.39 2.26
N ASN A 223 -15.20 0.76 2.40
CA ASN A 223 -15.81 2.09 2.32
C ASN A 223 -15.52 2.77 0.98
N ILE A 224 -14.32 2.57 0.43
CA ILE A 224 -13.86 3.24 -0.79
C ILE A 224 -13.12 2.23 -1.65
N ILE A 225 -13.29 2.32 -2.96
CA ILE A 225 -12.43 1.63 -3.93
C ILE A 225 -11.94 2.66 -4.94
N GLY A 226 -10.63 2.68 -5.16
CA GLY A 226 -9.96 3.46 -6.18
C GLY A 226 -9.42 2.56 -7.27
N ILE A 227 -9.44 3.09 -8.49
CA ILE A 227 -8.93 2.43 -9.69
C ILE A 227 -8.13 3.44 -10.51
N SER A 228 -6.95 3.03 -10.96
CA SER A 228 -6.30 3.62 -12.14
C SER A 228 -6.26 2.57 -13.25
N LEU A 229 -6.62 2.97 -14.47
CA LEU A 229 -6.72 2.11 -15.63
C LEU A 229 -5.95 2.74 -16.78
N LEU A 230 -5.16 1.92 -17.45
CA LEU A 230 -4.43 2.30 -18.66
C LEU A 230 -4.61 1.19 -19.69
N ASP A 231 -5.23 1.51 -20.82
CA ASP A 231 -5.42 0.56 -21.92
C ASP A 231 -4.40 0.83 -23.03
N LEU A 232 -3.49 -0.13 -23.24
CA LEU A 232 -2.40 -0.03 -24.20
C LEU A 232 -2.57 -0.99 -25.38
N ARG A 233 -3.79 -1.50 -25.64
CA ARG A 233 -4.08 -2.49 -26.69
C ARG A 233 -4.22 -1.89 -28.10
N GLU A 234 -4.76 -0.69 -28.23
CA GLU A 234 -5.07 -0.06 -29.53
C GLU A 234 -4.27 1.23 -29.75
N ILE A 235 -2.96 1.18 -29.50
CA ILE A 235 -2.08 2.35 -29.66
C ILE A 235 -1.60 2.46 -31.10
N ASN A 236 -2.44 2.99 -31.99
CA ASN A 236 -2.02 3.28 -33.37
C ASN A 236 -1.27 4.62 -33.50
N SER A 237 -1.33 5.51 -32.49
CA SER A 237 -0.81 6.89 -32.58
C SER A 237 -0.20 7.46 -31.29
N LYS A 238 0.16 6.63 -30.31
CA LYS A 238 0.51 7.07 -28.93
C LYS A 238 -0.62 7.84 -28.20
N ASN A 239 -1.85 7.75 -28.69
CA ASN A 239 -3.02 8.17 -27.92
C ASN A 239 -3.36 7.07 -26.92
N PHE A 240 -2.97 7.24 -25.66
CA PHE A 240 -3.37 6.38 -24.56
C PHE A 240 -4.32 7.15 -23.64
N GLU A 241 -5.40 6.48 -23.23
CA GLU A 241 -6.34 6.99 -22.23
C GLU A 241 -5.90 6.49 -20.85
N LEU A 242 -5.56 7.41 -19.95
CA LEU A 242 -5.41 7.11 -18.53
C LEU A 242 -6.71 7.52 -17.83
N MET A 243 -7.39 6.53 -17.25
CA MET A 243 -8.62 6.74 -16.49
C MET A 243 -8.39 6.46 -15.01
N LEU A 244 -8.91 7.32 -14.15
CA LEU A 244 -9.06 7.04 -12.74
C LEU A 244 -10.55 6.97 -12.40
N PHE A 245 -10.93 6.02 -11.56
CA PHE A 245 -12.28 5.86 -11.06
C PHE A 245 -12.26 5.64 -9.56
N GLN A 246 -13.25 6.19 -8.86
CA GLN A 246 -13.40 6.02 -7.44
C GLN A 246 -14.87 5.85 -7.09
N ALA A 247 -15.17 4.94 -6.18
CA ALA A 247 -16.51 4.74 -5.65
C ALA A 247 -16.51 4.70 -4.12
N PHE A 248 -17.59 5.20 -3.51
CA PHE A 248 -17.73 5.32 -2.07
C PHE A 248 -19.04 4.69 -1.61
N ASN A 249 -18.98 3.88 -0.56
CA ASN A 249 -20.13 3.47 0.23
C ASN A 249 -20.27 4.42 1.44
N MET A 250 -21.04 5.50 1.29
CA MET A 250 -21.17 6.53 2.32
C MET A 250 -21.88 6.04 3.58
N THR A 251 -22.72 5.01 3.44
CA THR A 251 -23.43 4.40 4.57
C THR A 251 -22.52 3.58 5.49
N ARG A 252 -21.33 3.17 5.01
CA ARG A 252 -20.41 2.22 5.67
C ARG A 252 -21.05 0.88 6.06
N ASP A 253 -22.20 0.56 5.47
CA ASP A 253 -22.89 -0.71 5.69
C ASP A 253 -22.20 -1.82 4.88
N LYS A 254 -21.74 -2.85 5.59
CA LYS A 254 -21.10 -4.04 4.99
C LYS A 254 -22.01 -4.76 3.99
N ASN A 255 -23.33 -4.71 4.18
CA ASN A 255 -24.29 -5.39 3.30
C ASN A 255 -24.44 -4.68 1.95
N ARG A 256 -23.95 -3.44 1.84
CA ARG A 256 -23.97 -2.65 0.60
C ARG A 256 -22.66 -2.72 -0.17
N VAL A 257 -21.62 -3.35 0.38
CA VAL A 257 -20.33 -3.55 -0.32
C VAL A 257 -20.47 -4.29 -1.66
N PRO A 258 -21.38 -5.26 -1.87
CA PRO A 258 -21.67 -5.82 -3.19
C PRO A 258 -21.96 -4.78 -4.27
N VAL A 259 -22.65 -3.70 -3.93
CA VAL A 259 -22.95 -2.60 -4.85
C VAL A 259 -21.66 -1.88 -5.24
N LEU A 260 -20.75 -1.68 -4.26
CA LEU A 260 -19.44 -1.08 -4.50
C LEU A 260 -18.58 -1.92 -5.47
N ILE A 261 -18.60 -3.25 -5.31
CA ILE A 261 -17.88 -4.17 -6.21
C ILE A 261 -18.51 -4.17 -7.62
N LYS A 262 -19.84 -4.11 -7.73
CA LYS A 262 -20.53 -4.01 -9.03
C LYS A 262 -20.20 -2.71 -9.77
N LEU A 263 -20.02 -1.59 -9.06
CA LEU A 263 -19.65 -0.31 -9.66
C LEU A 263 -18.28 -0.35 -10.35
N ILE A 264 -17.35 -1.18 -9.86
CA ILE A 264 -16.01 -1.31 -10.45
C ILE A 264 -15.90 -2.43 -11.49
N GLU A 265 -16.87 -3.35 -11.53
CA GLU A 265 -16.87 -4.53 -12.39
C GLU A 265 -16.54 -4.22 -13.86
N PRO A 266 -17.10 -3.16 -14.50
CA PRO A 266 -16.80 -2.85 -15.90
C PRO A 266 -15.30 -2.61 -16.16
N TYR A 267 -14.58 -2.07 -15.18
CA TYR A 267 -13.16 -1.75 -15.30
C TYR A 267 -12.26 -2.98 -15.15
N LEU A 268 -12.77 -4.08 -14.60
CA LEU A 268 -12.03 -5.33 -14.39
C LEU A 268 -12.14 -6.29 -15.58
N LYS A 269 -13.02 -6.00 -16.55
CA LYS A 269 -13.19 -6.81 -17.76
C LYS A 269 -11.96 -6.72 -18.66
N ASP A 270 -11.53 -7.90 -19.14
CA ASP A 270 -10.43 -8.07 -20.10
C ASP A 270 -9.09 -7.43 -19.66
N VAL A 271 -8.87 -7.34 -18.36
CA VAL A 271 -7.62 -6.81 -17.80
C VAL A 271 -6.52 -7.86 -17.90
N ASN A 272 -5.39 -7.48 -18.51
CA ASN A 272 -4.24 -8.36 -18.65
C ASN A 272 -3.41 -8.44 -17.36
N THR A 273 -3.31 -7.32 -16.62
CA THR A 273 -2.54 -7.25 -15.37
C THR A 273 -3.28 -6.38 -14.35
N LEU A 274 -3.58 -6.96 -13.19
CA LEU A 274 -4.04 -6.22 -12.02
C LEU A 274 -2.85 -5.90 -11.11
N LEU A 275 -2.66 -4.63 -10.79
CA LEU A 275 -1.65 -4.11 -9.89
C LEU A 275 -2.31 -3.80 -8.54
N VAL A 276 -1.59 -4.07 -7.46
CA VAL A 276 -1.99 -3.70 -6.09
C VAL A 276 -0.76 -3.36 -5.27
N PHE A 277 -0.96 -2.66 -4.16
CA PHE A 277 0.08 -2.40 -3.18
C PHE A 277 -0.30 -3.07 -1.86
N ASN A 278 0.10 -4.34 -1.68
CA ASN A 278 -0.31 -5.29 -0.62
C ASN A 278 -1.48 -6.22 -1.00
N LYS A 279 -1.22 -7.22 -1.88
CA LYS A 279 -2.24 -8.20 -2.31
C LYS A 279 -2.85 -9.00 -1.14
N ASN A 280 -2.09 -9.18 -0.06
CA ASN A 280 -2.57 -9.92 1.12
C ASN A 280 -3.65 -9.17 1.90
N PHE A 281 -3.84 -7.89 1.59
CA PHE A 281 -4.90 -7.05 2.14
C PHE A 281 -6.00 -6.83 1.10
N ASP A 282 -5.74 -6.08 0.03
CA ASP A 282 -6.79 -5.62 -0.90
C ASP A 282 -7.47 -6.78 -1.61
N ILE A 283 -6.69 -7.61 -2.29
CA ILE A 283 -7.19 -8.77 -3.05
C ILE A 283 -7.85 -9.78 -2.12
N LYS A 284 -7.28 -10.01 -0.93
CA LYS A 284 -7.87 -10.92 0.05
C LYS A 284 -9.25 -10.45 0.49
N ILE A 285 -9.41 -9.16 0.82
CA ILE A 285 -10.69 -8.60 1.26
C ILE A 285 -11.71 -8.59 0.13
N ILE A 286 -11.30 -8.20 -1.09
CA ILE A 286 -12.18 -8.25 -2.27
C ILE A 286 -12.67 -9.69 -2.52
N ASN A 287 -11.78 -10.68 -2.49
CA ASN A 287 -12.16 -12.09 -2.63
C ASN A 287 -13.09 -12.56 -1.51
N THR A 288 -12.87 -12.14 -0.26
CA THR A 288 -13.81 -12.42 0.84
C THR A 288 -15.21 -11.89 0.52
N VAL A 289 -15.33 -10.66 0.01
CA VAL A 289 -16.62 -10.08 -0.38
C VAL A 289 -17.26 -10.85 -1.54
N ILE A 290 -16.50 -11.12 -2.60
CA ILE A 290 -17.00 -11.87 -3.77
C ILE A 290 -17.57 -13.22 -3.35
N ASN A 291 -16.82 -13.98 -2.53
CA ASN A 291 -17.25 -15.30 -2.07
C ASN A 291 -18.45 -15.21 -1.13
N LYS A 292 -18.40 -14.30 -0.15
CA LYS A 292 -19.45 -14.14 0.87
C LYS A 292 -20.80 -13.76 0.27
N PHE A 293 -20.80 -12.94 -0.78
CA PHE A 293 -22.01 -12.47 -1.45
C PHE A 293 -22.29 -13.18 -2.78
N SER A 294 -21.54 -14.24 -3.11
CA SER A 294 -21.70 -15.02 -4.34
C SER A 294 -21.75 -14.15 -5.61
N LEU A 295 -20.85 -13.16 -5.70
CA LEU A 295 -20.80 -12.25 -6.85
C LEU A 295 -20.22 -12.96 -8.07
N ASN A 296 -20.88 -12.84 -9.22
CA ASN A 296 -20.37 -13.37 -10.49
C ASN A 296 -19.32 -12.42 -11.11
N ILE A 297 -18.25 -12.16 -10.35
CA ILE A 297 -17.15 -11.28 -10.73
C ILE A 297 -15.85 -12.04 -10.53
N LYS A 298 -14.98 -12.03 -11.53
CA LYS A 298 -13.67 -12.67 -11.46
C LYS A 298 -12.57 -11.61 -11.52
N LEU A 299 -11.67 -11.64 -10.55
CA LEU A 299 -10.47 -10.82 -10.62
C LEU A 299 -9.53 -11.32 -11.74
N PRO A 300 -8.75 -10.43 -12.36
CA PRO A 300 -7.76 -10.81 -13.36
C PRO A 300 -6.77 -11.85 -12.84
N LYS A 301 -6.39 -12.82 -13.67
CA LYS A 301 -5.51 -13.94 -13.28
C LYS A 301 -4.12 -13.47 -12.87
N ARG A 302 -3.56 -12.50 -13.60
CA ARG A 302 -2.23 -11.96 -13.32
C ARG A 302 -2.35 -10.79 -12.36
N ILE A 303 -1.92 -11.00 -11.13
CA ILE A 303 -1.85 -9.98 -10.09
C ILE A 303 -0.38 -9.70 -9.79
N VAL A 304 0.03 -8.44 -9.86
CA VAL A 304 1.37 -7.97 -9.49
C VAL A 304 1.25 -7.14 -8.22
N ASP A 305 2.00 -7.53 -7.19
CA ASP A 305 2.04 -6.80 -5.94
C ASP A 305 3.30 -5.94 -5.88
N LEU A 306 3.12 -4.62 -5.92
CA LEU A 306 4.23 -3.68 -5.85
C LEU A 306 4.92 -3.69 -4.49
N GLN A 307 4.30 -4.30 -3.46
CA GLN A 307 4.95 -4.50 -2.17
C GLN A 307 6.14 -5.48 -2.24
N GLU A 308 6.20 -6.33 -3.28
CA GLU A 308 7.35 -7.20 -3.54
C GLU A 308 8.61 -6.39 -3.89
N ASN A 309 8.45 -5.21 -4.50
CA ASN A 309 9.53 -4.29 -4.83
C ASN A 309 9.74 -3.18 -3.79
N PHE A 310 8.69 -2.77 -3.07
CA PHE A 310 8.72 -1.64 -2.13
C PHE A 310 8.01 -1.99 -0.82
N HIS A 311 8.67 -1.88 0.33
CA HIS A 311 8.06 -2.29 1.62
C HIS A 311 6.82 -1.46 2.01
N ASN A 312 6.75 -0.20 1.57
CA ASN A 312 5.66 0.72 1.84
C ASN A 312 5.58 1.81 0.75
N LEU A 313 4.43 2.51 0.68
CA LEU A 313 4.19 3.58 -0.30
C LEU A 313 5.25 4.68 -0.26
N VAL A 314 5.83 4.97 0.92
CA VAL A 314 6.91 5.98 1.06
C VAL A 314 8.14 5.60 0.24
N GLN A 315 8.52 4.32 0.22
CA GLN A 315 9.65 3.87 -0.59
C GLN A 315 9.34 3.93 -2.08
N LEU A 316 8.12 3.56 -2.46
CA LEU A 316 7.64 3.64 -3.85
C LEU A 316 7.65 5.09 -4.36
N GLU A 317 7.15 6.02 -3.55
CA GLU A 317 7.13 7.45 -3.89
C GLU A 317 8.53 8.05 -3.94
N LYS A 318 9.44 7.65 -3.04
CA LYS A 318 10.86 8.06 -3.12
C LYS A 318 11.51 7.58 -4.42
N PHE A 319 11.17 6.36 -4.87
CA PHE A 319 11.63 5.86 -6.16
C PHE A 319 11.10 6.73 -7.31
N LEU A 320 9.80 7.04 -7.35
CA LEU A 320 9.22 7.95 -8.35
C LEU A 320 9.89 9.32 -8.33
N THR A 321 10.09 9.90 -7.14
CA THR A 321 10.82 11.16 -6.98
C THR A 321 12.22 11.08 -7.59
N SER A 322 12.95 10.00 -7.34
CA SER A 322 14.31 9.84 -7.85
C SER A 322 14.38 9.63 -9.36
N LYS A 323 13.36 9.00 -9.96
CA LYS A 323 13.36 8.62 -11.38
C LYS A 323 12.75 9.68 -12.28
N VAL A 324 11.70 10.36 -11.83
CA VAL A 324 10.91 11.30 -12.66
C VAL A 324 10.61 12.62 -11.95
N GLY A 325 11.23 12.88 -10.79
CA GLY A 325 11.09 14.16 -10.07
C GLY A 325 9.74 14.35 -9.36
N ILE A 326 8.84 13.37 -9.41
CA ILE A 326 7.49 13.50 -8.84
C ILE A 326 7.53 13.32 -7.32
N LYS A 327 7.04 14.33 -6.61
CA LYS A 327 6.79 14.30 -5.17
C LYS A 327 5.32 14.52 -4.90
N ARG A 328 4.70 13.81 -3.95
CA ARG A 328 3.41 14.24 -3.40
C ARG A 328 3.60 15.54 -2.62
N THR A 329 2.80 16.54 -2.93
CA THR A 329 2.90 17.90 -2.37
C THR A 329 2.06 18.07 -1.13
N ASN A 330 0.99 17.27 -1.01
CA ASN A 330 0.00 17.41 0.06
C ASN A 330 0.09 16.35 1.15
N THR A 331 0.96 15.36 0.99
CA THR A 331 1.40 14.51 2.10
C THR A 331 2.30 15.34 3.00
N SER A 332 1.96 15.48 4.28
CA SER A 332 2.55 16.41 5.27
C SER A 332 4.09 16.42 5.32
N LYS A 333 4.78 17.08 4.38
CA LYS A 333 6.25 17.20 4.35
C LYS A 333 6.99 15.87 4.62
N ASN A 334 6.59 14.79 3.96
CA ASN A 334 7.09 13.41 4.17
C ASN A 334 6.74 12.75 5.52
N LYS A 335 5.86 13.35 6.32
CA LYS A 335 5.38 12.77 7.58
C LYS A 335 4.10 11.96 7.36
N PHE A 336 4.21 10.92 6.55
CA PHE A 336 3.10 10.03 6.20
C PHE A 336 2.31 9.54 7.42
N SER A 337 2.97 9.27 8.56
CA SER A 337 2.27 8.92 9.79
C SER A 337 1.38 10.05 10.32
N GLU A 338 1.84 11.30 10.28
CA GLU A 338 1.02 12.46 10.67
C GLU A 338 -0.09 12.72 9.66
N TYR A 339 0.18 12.57 8.36
CA TYR A 339 -0.81 12.61 7.29
C TYR A 339 -1.92 11.58 7.53
N TYR A 340 -1.57 10.29 7.62
CA TYR A 340 -2.53 9.21 7.88
C TYR A 340 -3.22 9.33 9.24
N ASN A 341 -2.57 9.90 10.26
CA ASN A 341 -3.18 10.13 11.57
C ASN A 341 -4.20 11.27 11.57
N GLN A 342 -4.09 12.25 10.68
CA GLN A 342 -5.08 13.33 10.55
C GLN A 342 -6.46 12.78 10.13
N PHE A 343 -6.51 11.62 9.48
CA PHE A 343 -7.75 10.99 9.00
C PHE A 343 -8.38 9.99 9.98
N LYS A 344 -7.70 9.61 11.08
CA LYS A 344 -8.18 8.59 12.04
C LYS A 344 -9.10 9.14 13.13
N GLY A 345 -9.25 10.46 13.26
CA GLY A 345 -9.98 11.09 14.36
C GLY A 345 -9.30 10.88 15.73
N LYS A 346 -9.88 11.42 16.81
CA LYS A 346 -9.33 11.25 18.18
C LYS A 346 -10.07 10.15 18.96
N GLY A 347 -9.30 9.31 19.66
CA GLY A 347 -9.79 8.28 20.59
C GLY A 347 -10.34 7.01 19.93
N LYS A 348 -10.66 5.98 20.73
CA LYS A 348 -11.14 4.65 20.27
C LYS A 348 -12.47 4.70 19.49
N LYS A 349 -13.23 5.79 19.58
CA LYS A 349 -14.53 6.00 18.92
C LYS A 349 -14.48 6.97 17.72
N GLY A 350 -13.31 7.55 17.40
CA GLY A 350 -13.18 8.47 16.26
C GLY A 350 -13.94 9.81 16.43
N TYR A 351 -13.96 10.38 17.63
CA TYR A 351 -14.55 11.71 17.86
C TYR A 351 -13.76 12.78 17.08
N ASN A 352 -14.47 13.74 16.49
CA ASN A 352 -13.90 14.76 15.58
C ASN A 352 -13.15 14.15 14.39
N LYS A 353 -13.58 13.00 13.86
CA LYS A 353 -13.16 12.58 12.51
C LYS A 353 -13.60 13.70 11.57
N LYS A 354 -12.66 14.53 11.13
CA LYS A 354 -12.90 15.39 9.97
C LYS A 354 -13.34 14.43 8.89
N ILE A 355 -14.61 14.51 8.49
CA ILE A 355 -15.03 13.90 7.25
C ILE A 355 -14.08 14.55 6.26
N GLU A 356 -13.15 13.74 5.78
CA GLU A 356 -12.28 14.10 4.69
C GLU A 356 -13.16 14.75 3.60
N PRO A 357 -12.60 15.55 2.70
CA PRO A 357 -13.14 15.61 1.34
C PRO A 357 -13.00 14.25 0.61
N ILE A 358 -13.46 13.20 1.27
CA ILE A 358 -13.71 11.83 0.89
C ILE A 358 -12.67 11.24 -0.07
N GLY A 359 -11.68 10.57 0.47
CA GLY A 359 -10.76 9.62 -0.15
C GLY A 359 -9.95 10.02 -1.37
N THR A 360 -9.78 11.27 -1.78
CA THR A 360 -9.08 11.56 -3.06
C THR A 360 -7.64 11.02 -3.10
N TYR A 361 -6.99 10.81 -1.95
CA TYR A 361 -5.66 10.21 -1.88
C TYR A 361 -5.63 8.75 -2.35
N ASN A 362 -6.72 8.00 -2.19
CA ASN A 362 -6.84 6.61 -2.67
C ASN A 362 -6.72 6.53 -4.21
N LEU A 363 -7.13 7.58 -4.95
CA LEU A 363 -6.81 7.68 -6.37
C LEU A 363 -5.31 7.80 -6.63
N ILE A 364 -4.60 8.57 -5.80
CA ILE A 364 -3.14 8.70 -5.91
C ILE A 364 -2.47 7.37 -5.51
N ASP A 365 -2.99 6.65 -4.52
CA ASP A 365 -2.50 5.33 -4.10
C ASP A 365 -2.72 4.25 -5.16
N THR A 366 -3.61 4.48 -6.14
CA THR A 366 -3.67 3.64 -7.36
C THR A 366 -2.75 4.14 -8.47
N LEU A 367 -2.61 5.46 -8.61
CA LEU A 367 -1.87 6.10 -9.70
C LEU A 367 -0.36 5.96 -9.54
N THR A 368 0.17 6.14 -8.32
CA THR A 368 1.61 6.04 -8.08
C THR A 368 2.14 4.62 -8.28
N PRO A 369 1.49 3.52 -7.82
CA PRO A 369 1.95 2.18 -8.14
C PRO A 369 1.85 1.82 -9.62
N LEU A 370 0.81 2.29 -10.33
CA LEU A 370 0.70 2.13 -11.78
C LEU A 370 1.91 2.77 -12.48
N PHE A 371 2.23 4.03 -12.13
CA PHE A 371 3.38 4.72 -12.72
C PHE A 371 4.69 4.00 -12.39
N THR A 372 4.89 3.60 -11.13
CA THR A 372 6.07 2.84 -10.74
C THR A 372 6.22 1.54 -11.52
N TYR A 373 5.12 0.81 -11.74
CA TYR A 373 5.12 -0.39 -12.55
C TYR A 373 5.60 -0.10 -13.98
N LEU A 374 5.11 0.97 -14.61
CA LEU A 374 5.54 1.36 -15.96
C LEU A 374 7.04 1.66 -16.01
N ILE A 375 7.58 2.44 -15.06
CA ILE A 375 9.01 2.76 -15.00
C ILE A 375 9.87 1.51 -14.78
N LEU A 376 9.47 0.61 -13.90
CA LEU A 376 10.21 -0.64 -13.65
C LEU A 376 10.26 -1.54 -14.88
N ASN A 377 9.23 -1.47 -15.72
CA ASN A 377 9.05 -2.34 -16.88
C ASN A 377 9.37 -1.64 -18.21
N SER A 378 9.88 -0.41 -18.17
CA SER A 378 10.31 0.34 -19.36
C SER A 378 11.80 0.20 -19.67
N HIS A 379 12.59 -0.38 -18.76
CA HIS A 379 14.02 -0.61 -18.98
C HIS A 379 14.25 -2.08 -19.34
N ASN A 380 14.61 -2.33 -20.61
CA ASN A 380 14.97 -3.65 -21.08
C ASN A 380 16.27 -4.16 -20.41
N LYS A 381 16.28 -5.47 -20.15
CA LYS A 381 17.44 -6.26 -19.73
C LYS A 381 18.65 -6.00 -20.64
N GLN A 382 19.58 -5.16 -20.22
CA GLN A 382 20.96 -5.13 -20.76
C GLN A 382 21.96 -5.91 -19.92
N THR A 383 21.51 -6.69 -18.92
CA THR A 383 22.39 -7.49 -18.06
C THR A 383 22.14 -8.99 -18.24
N LYS A 384 22.38 -9.47 -19.46
CA LYS A 384 22.80 -10.86 -19.71
C LYS A 384 23.78 -10.85 -20.88
N SER A 385 25.03 -10.51 -20.55
CA SER A 385 26.21 -10.92 -21.31
C SER A 385 26.98 -11.91 -20.45
#